data_AF-A0A939P9N9-F1
#
_entry.id   AF-A0A939P9N9-F1
#
_cell.length_a   1.000
_cell.length_b   1.000
_cell.length_c   1.000
_cell.angle_alpha   90.00
_cell.angle_beta   90.00
_cell.angle_gamma   90.00
#
_symmetry.space_group_name_H-M   'P 1'
#
loop_
_entity.id
_entity.type
_entity.pdbx_description
1 polymer ?
#
loop_
_entity_poly.entity_id
_entity_poly.type
_entity_poly.pdbx_seq_one_letter_code
_entity_poly.pdbx_strand_id
1 'polypeptide(L)'
;MPQAERMAERLRRVLPGGVDLGTQLGRAQLVRAGVWAALIVLALSAVAALFTAAHAVRLAARLADANVSGMAAGPTGWAESYVSTYVSAGEGTEDRLRPFLADPPQLEARPNGLRSVRTWVVDAQQVRAGYWSVTVAADLEGPKQRGRFAALGTRYFRVGVVAAGGGFAAADLPAVVSAPVRVPLPPPLYGGPPLDLGDPMVDAVAHFLDAYLVGRGELVRYVAAEAGLAPVVPVPFIRAEVVRVTAATSVGVAREAKAILAQVRAVDAGGRVQLLAYALRMATRGGQWVVAAMDAAPLLAQGDRVR
;
A
#
# COMPACT_ATOMS: atom_id res chain seq x y z
N MET A 1 47.35 -67.30 -74.15
CA MET A 1 46.68 -68.52 -74.62
C MET A 1 45.38 -68.71 -73.86
N PRO A 2 44.34 -69.23 -74.50
CA PRO A 2 43.02 -68.59 -74.54
C PRO A 2 41.90 -69.50 -74.04
N GLN A 3 40.74 -68.95 -73.66
CA GLN A 3 39.44 -69.53 -74.03
C GLN A 3 38.28 -68.68 -73.47
N ALA A 4 37.67 -67.97 -74.41
CA ALA A 4 36.23 -68.02 -74.62
C ALA A 4 35.40 -67.11 -73.70
N GLU A 5 35.09 -65.86 -74.05
CA GLU A 5 34.61 -65.40 -75.37
C GLU A 5 33.44 -66.21 -75.97
N ARG A 6 32.88 -67.19 -75.25
CA ARG A 6 31.71 -67.96 -75.72
C ARG A 6 30.51 -67.93 -74.79
N MET A 7 30.54 -67.09 -73.76
CA MET A 7 29.35 -66.89 -72.93
C MET A 7 28.89 -65.43 -72.91
N ALA A 8 29.21 -64.70 -73.98
CA ALA A 8 28.66 -63.38 -74.28
C ALA A 8 27.31 -63.45 -75.03
N GLU A 9 26.75 -64.63 -75.31
CA GLU A 9 25.70 -64.70 -76.34
C GLU A 9 24.57 -65.69 -76.05
N ARG A 10 24.10 -65.78 -74.80
CA ARG A 10 22.90 -66.59 -74.57
C ARG A 10 21.72 -66.03 -73.82
N LEU A 11 21.73 -64.83 -73.26
CA LEU A 11 20.49 -64.28 -72.68
C LEU A 11 20.31 -62.78 -72.92
N ARG A 12 20.24 -62.43 -74.20
CA ARG A 12 19.37 -61.36 -74.69
C ARG A 12 17.92 -61.87 -74.52
N ARG A 13 17.13 -61.33 -73.58
CA ARG A 13 15.67 -61.07 -73.72
C ARG A 13 14.98 -60.66 -72.41
N VAL A 14 14.25 -59.53 -72.52
CA VAL A 14 13.08 -59.06 -71.75
C VAL A 14 13.33 -58.10 -70.56
N LEU A 15 13.00 -56.83 -70.83
CA LEU A 15 12.77 -55.64 -69.97
C LEU A 15 11.61 -55.88 -68.94
N PRO A 16 11.14 -54.92 -68.10
CA PRO A 16 11.64 -53.61 -67.62
C PRO A 16 11.49 -53.41 -66.06
N GLY A 17 11.90 -52.25 -65.54
CA GLY A 17 11.54 -51.72 -64.21
C GLY A 17 12.77 -51.49 -63.33
N GLY A 18 13.21 -50.25 -63.05
CA GLY A 18 12.50 -49.28 -62.20
C GLY A 18 12.32 -49.89 -60.81
N VAL A 19 13.02 -49.51 -59.73
CA VAL A 19 13.03 -48.18 -59.10
C VAL A 19 14.24 -48.06 -58.17
N ASP A 20 14.78 -46.84 -58.07
CA ASP A 20 15.84 -46.35 -57.17
C ASP A 20 15.96 -47.01 -55.78
N LEU A 21 17.16 -47.50 -55.49
CA LEU A 21 17.62 -47.97 -54.17
C LEU A 21 18.13 -46.84 -53.25
N GLY A 22 17.82 -45.58 -53.54
CA GLY A 22 18.48 -44.42 -52.90
C GLY A 22 17.73 -43.68 -51.79
N THR A 23 16.42 -43.90 -51.58
CA THR A 23 15.59 -42.89 -50.85
C THR A 23 14.72 -43.42 -49.71
N GLN A 24 14.93 -44.64 -49.21
CA GLN A 24 14.07 -45.19 -48.15
C GLN A 24 14.71 -45.30 -46.75
N LEU A 25 16.04 -45.20 -46.61
CA LEU A 25 16.69 -45.33 -45.29
C LEU A 25 16.86 -44.01 -44.52
N GLY A 26 16.65 -42.84 -45.16
CA GLY A 26 16.72 -41.54 -44.49
C GLY A 26 15.40 -41.07 -43.86
N ARG A 27 14.24 -41.53 -44.36
CA ARG A 27 12.93 -41.02 -43.93
C ARG A 27 12.44 -41.60 -42.61
N ALA A 28 12.68 -42.88 -42.33
CA ALA A 28 12.21 -43.51 -41.10
C ALA A 28 12.94 -42.98 -39.85
N GLN A 29 14.23 -42.66 -39.94
CA GLN A 29 14.99 -42.11 -38.81
C GLN A 29 14.66 -40.64 -38.53
N LEU A 30 14.38 -39.83 -39.56
CA LEU A 30 13.93 -38.45 -39.40
C LEU A 30 12.53 -38.37 -38.78
N VAL A 31 11.61 -39.25 -39.16
CA VAL A 31 10.27 -39.31 -38.54
C VAL A 31 10.37 -39.72 -37.08
N ARG A 32 11.20 -40.71 -36.75
CA ARG A 32 11.39 -41.16 -35.35
C ARG A 32 12.04 -40.08 -34.50
N ALA A 33 13.05 -39.37 -35.00
CA ALA A 33 13.66 -38.24 -34.29
C ALA A 33 12.65 -37.08 -34.07
N GLY A 34 11.80 -36.79 -35.07
CA GLY A 34 10.74 -35.79 -34.95
C GLY A 34 9.69 -36.15 -33.88
N VAL A 35 9.30 -37.42 -33.77
CA VAL A 35 8.36 -37.90 -32.73
C VAL A 35 8.96 -37.77 -31.33
N TRP A 36 10.24 -38.13 -31.14
CA TRP A 36 10.91 -37.95 -29.84
C TRP A 36 11.08 -36.48 -29.47
N ALA A 37 11.41 -35.61 -30.43
CA ALA A 37 11.46 -34.17 -30.19
C ALA A 37 10.09 -33.60 -29.80
N ALA A 38 9.01 -34.04 -30.46
CA ALA A 38 7.65 -33.60 -30.14
C ALA A 38 7.21 -34.04 -28.73
N LEU A 39 7.56 -35.26 -28.30
CA LEU A 39 7.26 -35.75 -26.95
C LEU A 39 8.02 -34.99 -25.87
N ILE A 40 9.29 -34.64 -26.12
CA ILE A 40 10.08 -33.84 -25.20
C ILE A 40 9.49 -32.43 -25.07
N VAL A 41 9.10 -31.80 -26.18
CA VAL A 41 8.45 -30.47 -26.17
C VAL A 41 7.10 -30.52 -25.42
N LEU A 42 6.32 -31.59 -25.58
CA LEU A 42 5.06 -31.78 -24.85
C LEU A 42 5.28 -31.97 -23.34
N ALA A 43 6.28 -32.75 -22.95
CA ALA A 43 6.64 -32.95 -21.55
C ALA A 43 7.15 -31.65 -20.90
N LEU A 44 8.01 -30.90 -21.59
CA LEU A 44 8.50 -29.60 -21.13
C LEU A 44 7.39 -28.56 -21.00
N SER A 45 6.43 -28.54 -21.92
CA SER A 45 5.27 -27.63 -21.84
C SER A 45 4.29 -28.02 -20.72
N ALA A 46 4.09 -29.31 -20.44
CA ALA A 46 3.32 -29.77 -19.29
C ALA A 46 3.97 -29.36 -17.95
N VAL A 47 5.30 -29.48 -17.83
CA VAL A 47 6.05 -29.05 -16.64
C VAL A 47 5.98 -27.53 -16.48
N ALA A 48 6.19 -26.77 -17.56
CA ALA A 48 6.05 -25.32 -17.53
C ALA A 48 4.64 -24.87 -17.12
N ALA A 49 3.59 -25.57 -17.58
CA ALA A 49 2.20 -25.31 -17.17
C ALA A 49 1.96 -25.55 -15.67
N LEU A 50 2.60 -26.56 -15.08
CA LEU A 50 2.53 -26.81 -13.63
C LEU A 50 3.22 -25.69 -12.83
N PHE A 51 4.37 -25.19 -13.30
CA PHE A 51 5.08 -24.09 -12.65
C PHE A 51 4.32 -22.75 -12.77
N THR A 52 3.73 -22.45 -13.92
CA THR A 52 2.93 -21.23 -14.10
C THR A 52 1.62 -21.29 -13.31
N ALA A 53 0.94 -22.45 -13.27
CA ALA A 53 -0.23 -22.65 -12.44
C ALA A 53 0.09 -22.49 -10.94
N ALA A 54 1.20 -23.06 -10.46
CA ALA A 54 1.64 -22.90 -9.08
C ALA A 54 1.99 -21.44 -8.75
N HIS A 55 2.58 -20.71 -9.70
CA HIS A 55 2.86 -19.28 -9.53
C HIS A 55 1.57 -18.45 -9.50
N ALA A 56 0.61 -18.74 -10.38
CA ALA A 56 -0.69 -18.09 -10.42
C ALA A 56 -1.51 -18.35 -9.14
N VAL A 57 -1.50 -19.57 -8.61
CA VAL A 57 -2.15 -19.91 -7.34
C VAL A 57 -1.49 -19.18 -6.16
N ARG A 58 -0.16 -19.08 -6.14
CA ARG A 58 0.57 -18.32 -5.10
C ARG A 58 0.33 -16.81 -5.19
N LEU A 59 0.24 -16.27 -6.40
CA LEU A 59 -0.08 -14.86 -6.63
C LEU A 59 -1.55 -14.58 -6.26
N ALA A 60 -2.47 -15.46 -6.64
CA ALA A 60 -3.87 -15.38 -6.25
C ALA A 60 -4.05 -15.49 -4.73
N ALA A 61 -3.31 -16.36 -4.05
CA ALA A 61 -3.30 -16.44 -2.58
C ALA A 61 -2.76 -15.15 -1.94
N ARG A 62 -1.65 -14.59 -2.46
CA ARG A 62 -1.11 -13.29 -1.98
C ARG A 62 -2.05 -12.12 -2.24
N LEU A 63 -2.72 -12.11 -3.40
CA LEU A 63 -3.72 -11.09 -3.72
C LEU A 63 -5.01 -11.29 -2.93
N ALA A 64 -5.39 -12.53 -2.59
CA ALA A 64 -6.48 -12.82 -1.68
C ALA A 64 -6.15 -12.38 -0.24
N ASP A 65 -4.93 -12.63 0.26
CA ASP A 65 -4.47 -12.11 1.57
C ASP A 65 -4.45 -10.57 1.58
N ALA A 66 -4.03 -9.94 0.47
CA ALA A 66 -4.07 -8.49 0.32
C ALA A 66 -5.50 -7.95 0.19
N ASN A 67 -6.43 -8.68 -0.45
CA ASN A 67 -7.84 -8.32 -0.55
C ASN A 67 -8.65 -8.64 0.72
N VAL A 68 -8.20 -9.53 1.60
CA VAL A 68 -8.81 -9.74 2.93
C VAL A 68 -8.49 -8.55 3.86
N SER A 69 -7.45 -7.79 3.55
CA SER A 69 -7.21 -6.46 4.16
C SER A 69 -8.13 -5.37 3.58
N GLY A 70 -8.94 -5.71 2.56
CA GLY A 70 -9.99 -4.88 1.99
C GLY A 70 -11.38 -5.44 2.33
N MET A 71 -11.98 -4.94 3.42
CA MET A 71 -13.43 -4.81 3.52
C MET A 71 -14.25 -6.11 3.70
N ALA A 72 -13.72 -7.11 4.41
CA ALA A 72 -14.56 -7.78 5.40
C ALA A 72 -14.62 -6.83 6.61
N ALA A 73 -15.79 -6.51 7.16
CA ALA A 73 -15.87 -5.74 8.39
C ALA A 73 -15.10 -6.51 9.48
N GLY A 74 -13.84 -6.13 9.72
CA GLY A 74 -12.99 -6.77 10.72
C GLY A 74 -13.51 -6.46 12.13
N PRO A 75 -12.96 -7.13 13.16
CA PRO A 75 -13.37 -6.90 14.54
C PRO A 75 -12.99 -5.51 15.09
N THR A 76 -12.39 -4.64 14.27
CA THR A 76 -11.81 -3.34 14.67
C THR A 76 -12.86 -2.38 15.22
N GLY A 77 -13.89 -2.04 14.43
CA GLY A 77 -14.95 -1.13 14.87
C GLY A 77 -15.79 -1.68 16.03
N TRP A 78 -15.93 -3.00 16.09
CA TRP A 78 -16.57 -3.68 17.21
C TRP A 78 -15.73 -3.55 18.49
N ALA A 79 -14.41 -3.74 18.41
CA ALA A 79 -13.49 -3.58 19.53
C ALA A 79 -13.42 -2.12 20.02
N GLU A 80 -13.48 -1.14 19.13
CA GLU A 80 -13.57 0.28 19.50
C GLU A 80 -14.82 0.57 20.34
N SER A 81 -15.96 0.00 19.94
CA SER A 81 -17.23 0.14 20.66
C SER A 81 -17.19 -0.55 22.02
N TYR A 82 -16.54 -1.72 22.10
CA TYR A 82 -16.34 -2.43 23.36
C TYR A 82 -15.51 -1.61 24.34
N VAL A 83 -14.35 -1.09 23.90
CA VAL A 83 -13.46 -0.30 24.76
C VAL A 83 -14.12 1.00 25.21
N SER A 84 -14.84 1.69 24.31
CA SER A 84 -15.60 2.89 24.67
C SER A 84 -16.63 2.59 25.77
N THR A 85 -17.36 1.48 25.63
CA THR A 85 -18.36 1.05 26.62
C THR A 85 -17.71 0.65 27.94
N TYR A 86 -16.66 -0.18 27.89
CA TYR A 86 -15.87 -0.64 29.05
C TYR A 86 -15.34 0.51 29.89
N VAL A 87 -14.76 1.53 29.26
CA VAL A 87 -14.22 2.72 29.95
C VAL A 87 -15.30 3.46 30.74
N SER A 88 -16.53 3.52 30.23
CA SER A 88 -17.66 4.19 30.90
C SER A 88 -18.41 3.31 31.89
N ALA A 89 -18.24 1.99 31.81
CA ALA A 89 -18.88 1.03 32.68
C ALA A 89 -18.30 1.09 34.10
N GLY A 90 -19.13 0.72 35.05
CA GLY A 90 -18.80 0.66 36.47
C GLY A 90 -19.87 -0.11 37.24
N GLU A 91 -19.78 -0.08 38.54
CA GLU A 91 -20.66 -0.77 39.48
C GLU A 91 -22.14 -0.53 39.18
N GLY A 92 -22.90 -1.60 38.96
CA GLY A 92 -24.33 -1.55 38.64
C GLY A 92 -24.65 -1.20 37.18
N THR A 93 -23.65 -1.14 36.30
CA THR A 93 -23.82 -0.93 34.85
C THR A 93 -23.17 -2.01 33.99
N GLU A 94 -22.81 -3.14 34.59
CA GLU A 94 -22.16 -4.30 33.96
C GLU A 94 -23.00 -4.87 32.81
N ASP A 95 -24.32 -4.76 32.89
CA ASP A 95 -25.24 -5.19 31.83
C ASP A 95 -24.95 -4.51 30.48
N ARG A 96 -24.33 -3.32 30.47
CA ARG A 96 -23.88 -2.65 29.24
C ARG A 96 -22.78 -3.41 28.51
N LEU A 97 -22.07 -4.31 29.19
CA LEU A 97 -21.02 -5.13 28.60
C LEU A 97 -21.54 -6.45 28.03
N ARG A 98 -22.78 -6.86 28.32
CA ARG A 98 -23.37 -8.10 27.78
C ARG A 98 -23.39 -8.22 26.26
N PRO A 99 -23.56 -7.14 25.46
CA PRO A 99 -23.44 -7.23 24.01
C PRO A 99 -22.03 -7.61 23.54
N PHE A 100 -21.02 -7.46 24.40
CA PHE A 100 -19.62 -7.69 24.07
C PHE A 100 -19.05 -8.94 24.73
N LEU A 101 -19.43 -9.20 25.98
CA LEU A 101 -18.89 -10.25 26.83
C LEU A 101 -20.04 -11.15 27.34
N ALA A 102 -19.88 -12.46 27.19
CA ALA A 102 -20.93 -13.42 27.55
C ALA A 102 -21.27 -13.40 29.05
N ASP A 103 -20.26 -13.23 29.89
CA ASP A 103 -20.40 -13.16 31.35
C ASP A 103 -19.56 -12.00 31.91
N PRO A 104 -20.14 -10.78 32.01
CA PRO A 104 -19.43 -9.63 32.54
C PRO A 104 -19.15 -9.77 34.04
N PRO A 105 -17.89 -9.59 34.50
CA PRO A 105 -17.60 -9.58 35.93
C PRO A 105 -18.18 -8.33 36.61
N GLN A 106 -18.36 -8.40 37.92
CA GLN A 106 -18.76 -7.25 38.73
C GLN A 106 -17.67 -6.18 38.70
N LEU A 107 -18.05 -4.93 38.43
CA LEU A 107 -17.12 -3.81 38.36
C LEU A 107 -17.15 -3.01 39.66
N GLU A 108 -15.98 -2.66 40.18
CA GLU A 108 -15.85 -1.81 41.38
C GLU A 108 -15.71 -0.32 41.02
N ALA A 109 -15.49 0.00 39.74
CA ALA A 109 -15.29 1.37 39.30
C ALA A 109 -16.60 2.16 39.37
N ARG A 110 -16.53 3.46 39.66
CA ARG A 110 -17.71 4.33 39.59
C ARG A 110 -18.21 4.42 38.14
N PRO A 111 -19.50 4.20 37.88
CA PRO A 111 -20.08 4.40 36.54
C PRO A 111 -19.81 5.80 35.99
N ASN A 112 -19.40 5.87 34.73
CA ASN A 112 -19.00 7.10 34.04
C ASN A 112 -17.88 7.90 34.74
N GLY A 113 -17.11 7.26 35.64
CA GLY A 113 -15.93 7.83 36.27
C GLY A 113 -14.77 8.04 35.31
N LEU A 114 -14.79 7.35 34.17
CA LEU A 114 -13.98 7.63 32.99
C LEU A 114 -14.88 7.66 31.76
N ARG A 115 -14.45 8.42 30.74
CA ARG A 115 -15.14 8.50 29.45
C ARG A 115 -14.11 8.50 28.34
N SER A 116 -14.42 7.83 27.24
CA SER A 116 -13.65 7.96 26.00
C SER A 116 -14.22 9.10 25.17
N VAL A 117 -13.38 10.09 24.81
CA VAL A 117 -13.75 11.14 23.85
C VAL A 117 -13.71 10.58 22.43
N ARG A 118 -12.72 9.72 22.17
CA ARG A 118 -12.48 9.05 20.90
C ARG A 118 -11.76 7.74 21.15
N THR A 119 -12.09 6.74 20.36
CA THR A 119 -11.35 5.48 20.24
C THR A 119 -10.84 5.32 18.81
N TRP A 120 -9.73 4.59 18.63
CA TRP A 120 -9.24 4.16 17.32
C TRP A 120 -8.36 2.92 17.46
N VAL A 121 -8.38 2.05 16.45
CA VAL A 121 -7.49 0.87 16.41
C VAL A 121 -6.09 1.28 15.98
N VAL A 122 -5.07 0.82 16.72
CA VAL A 122 -3.65 1.02 16.38
C VAL A 122 -2.98 -0.24 15.86
N ASP A 123 -3.55 -1.42 16.16
CA ASP A 123 -3.08 -2.71 15.68
C ASP A 123 -4.22 -3.74 15.71
N ALA A 124 -4.26 -4.63 14.73
CA ALA A 124 -5.21 -5.72 14.67
C ALA A 124 -4.57 -6.94 14.01
N GLN A 125 -4.30 -7.96 14.81
CA GLN A 125 -3.66 -9.19 14.35
C GLN A 125 -4.57 -10.38 14.56
N GLN A 126 -4.77 -11.19 13.52
CA GLN A 126 -5.40 -12.49 13.66
C GLN A 126 -4.41 -13.47 14.30
N VAL A 127 -4.69 -13.90 15.53
CA VAL A 127 -3.82 -14.83 16.29
C VAL A 127 -4.03 -16.27 15.78
N ARG A 128 -5.26 -16.61 15.41
CA ARG A 128 -5.64 -17.84 14.70
C ARG A 128 -6.96 -17.58 13.95
N ALA A 129 -7.36 -18.49 13.06
CA ALA A 129 -8.61 -18.35 12.33
C ALA A 129 -9.79 -18.01 13.26
N GLY A 130 -10.48 -16.89 12.98
CA GLY A 130 -11.61 -16.41 13.77
C GLY A 130 -11.26 -15.86 15.16
N TYR A 131 -9.99 -15.62 15.50
CA TYR A 131 -9.58 -15.05 16.77
C TYR A 131 -8.49 -13.99 16.60
N TRP A 132 -8.74 -12.82 17.17
CA TRP A 132 -7.97 -11.61 16.92
C TRP A 132 -7.48 -11.00 18.24
N SER A 133 -6.30 -10.39 18.17
CA SER A 133 -5.80 -9.46 19.18
C SER A 133 -5.89 -8.07 18.57
N VAL A 134 -6.72 -7.21 19.14
CA VAL A 134 -6.92 -5.83 18.69
C VAL A 134 -6.42 -4.87 19.76
N THR A 135 -5.53 -3.96 19.39
CA THR A 135 -5.07 -2.89 20.26
C THR A 135 -5.81 -1.60 19.89
N VAL A 136 -6.56 -1.06 20.85
CA VAL A 136 -7.37 0.14 20.74
C VAL A 136 -6.76 1.25 21.59
N ALA A 137 -6.53 2.41 21.00
CA ALA A 137 -6.23 3.62 21.72
C ALA A 137 -7.54 4.35 22.08
N ALA A 138 -7.60 4.92 23.28
CA ALA A 138 -8.72 5.71 23.75
C ALA A 138 -8.22 7.01 24.38
N ASP A 139 -8.71 8.15 23.89
CA ASP A 139 -8.52 9.43 24.56
C ASP A 139 -9.49 9.51 25.73
N LEU A 140 -8.94 9.54 26.94
CA LEU A 140 -9.72 9.46 28.16
C LEU A 140 -9.94 10.83 28.78
N GLU A 141 -11.13 11.01 29.33
CA GLU A 141 -11.49 12.08 30.22
C GLU A 141 -11.98 11.53 31.55
N GLY A 142 -11.70 12.25 32.63
CA GLY A 142 -12.18 11.94 33.97
C GLY A 142 -12.77 13.15 34.67
N PRO A 143 -13.52 12.94 35.76
CA PRO A 143 -14.14 14.01 36.52
C PRO A 143 -13.08 14.94 37.13
N LYS A 144 -13.32 16.23 36.97
CA LYS A 144 -12.66 17.35 37.63
C LYS A 144 -13.67 18.04 38.55
N GLN A 145 -13.22 19.00 39.35
CA GLN A 145 -14.09 19.77 40.25
C GLN A 145 -15.31 20.37 39.52
N ARG A 146 -16.44 20.45 40.23
CA ARG A 146 -17.71 21.04 39.77
C ARG A 146 -18.32 20.39 38.51
N GLY A 147 -18.25 19.06 38.42
CA GLY A 147 -18.92 18.29 37.35
C GLY A 147 -18.33 18.47 35.95
N ARG A 148 -17.14 19.09 35.85
CA ARG A 148 -16.40 19.21 34.59
C ARG A 148 -15.58 17.95 34.35
N PHE A 149 -15.32 17.64 33.10
CA PHE A 149 -14.36 16.60 32.72
C PHE A 149 -13.06 17.23 32.27
N ALA A 150 -11.94 16.52 32.45
CA ALA A 150 -10.64 16.94 31.98
C ALA A 150 -9.91 15.78 31.31
N ALA A 151 -9.14 16.10 30.27
CA ALA A 151 -8.33 15.14 29.54
C ALA A 151 -7.31 14.46 30.47
N LEU A 152 -7.27 13.14 30.43
CA LEU A 152 -6.32 12.28 31.13
C LEU A 152 -5.25 11.70 30.18
N GLY A 153 -5.35 12.00 28.89
CA GLY A 153 -4.46 11.51 27.84
C GLY A 153 -4.94 10.21 27.20
N THR A 154 -4.13 9.69 26.29
CA THR A 154 -4.42 8.47 25.53
C THR A 154 -3.99 7.23 26.31
N ARG A 155 -4.86 6.24 26.42
CA ARG A 155 -4.56 4.90 26.97
C ARG A 155 -4.77 3.84 25.91
N TYR A 156 -3.98 2.77 25.97
CA TYR A 156 -4.03 1.67 25.02
C TYR A 156 -4.57 0.41 25.70
N PHE A 157 -5.52 -0.24 25.04
CA PHE A 157 -6.21 -1.42 25.51
C PHE A 157 -6.06 -2.54 24.49
N ARG A 158 -5.68 -3.73 24.91
CA ARG A 158 -5.66 -4.92 24.07
C ARG A 158 -6.86 -5.80 24.39
N VAL A 159 -7.59 -6.18 23.34
CA VAL A 159 -8.82 -6.98 23.41
C VAL A 159 -8.65 -8.25 22.57
N GLY A 160 -8.97 -9.40 23.16
CA GLY A 160 -9.16 -10.64 22.41
C GLY A 160 -10.56 -10.69 21.82
N VAL A 161 -10.69 -10.80 20.50
CA VAL A 161 -11.99 -10.84 19.80
C VAL A 161 -12.15 -12.15 19.04
N VAL A 162 -13.20 -12.90 19.34
CA VAL A 162 -13.65 -14.05 18.57
C VAL A 162 -14.61 -13.57 17.50
N ALA A 163 -14.39 -13.97 16.25
CA ALA A 163 -15.22 -13.67 15.10
C ALA A 163 -15.71 -14.98 14.48
N ALA A 164 -17.03 -15.23 14.53
CA ALA A 164 -17.64 -16.46 14.03
C ALA A 164 -19.07 -16.19 13.53
N GLY A 165 -19.44 -16.79 12.39
CA GLY A 165 -20.81 -16.72 11.87
C GLY A 165 -21.34 -15.29 11.58
N GLY A 166 -20.44 -14.34 11.33
CA GLY A 166 -20.78 -12.91 11.15
C GLY A 166 -20.97 -12.12 12.46
N GLY A 167 -20.80 -12.76 13.62
CA GLY A 167 -20.83 -12.12 14.93
C GLY A 167 -19.44 -11.96 15.55
N PHE A 168 -19.39 -11.16 16.62
CA PHE A 168 -18.19 -10.90 17.41
C PHE A 168 -18.47 -11.07 18.90
N ALA A 169 -17.48 -11.56 19.64
CA ALA A 169 -17.50 -11.63 21.09
C ALA A 169 -16.10 -11.36 21.66
N ALA A 170 -16.04 -10.68 22.80
CA ALA A 170 -14.81 -10.47 23.55
C ALA A 170 -14.49 -11.76 24.29
N ALA A 171 -13.24 -12.16 24.25
CA ALA A 171 -12.78 -13.32 25.02
C ALA A 171 -12.65 -13.00 26.52
N ASP A 172 -12.37 -11.73 26.86
CA ASP A 172 -12.16 -11.25 28.24
C ASP A 172 -12.23 -9.71 28.30
N LEU A 173 -12.12 -9.13 29.49
CA LEU A 173 -11.93 -7.70 29.72
C LEU A 173 -10.69 -7.14 29.01
N PRO A 174 -10.68 -5.86 28.62
CA PRO A 174 -9.53 -5.24 27.97
C PRO A 174 -8.32 -5.14 28.91
N ALA A 175 -7.15 -5.56 28.44
CA ALA A 175 -5.88 -5.37 29.15
C ALA A 175 -5.26 -4.01 28.82
N VAL A 176 -4.85 -3.23 29.82
CA VAL A 176 -4.08 -2.00 29.58
C VAL A 176 -2.66 -2.37 29.13
N VAL A 177 -2.22 -1.80 28.00
CA VAL A 177 -0.90 -2.06 27.42
C VAL A 177 -0.12 -0.76 27.19
N SER A 178 1.18 -0.88 26.96
CA SER A 178 2.03 0.25 26.59
C SER A 178 1.65 0.82 25.23
N ALA A 179 1.90 2.12 25.03
CA ALA A 179 1.79 2.75 23.72
C ALA A 179 2.70 2.05 22.68
N PRO A 180 2.30 1.98 21.39
CA PRO A 180 3.17 1.52 20.32
C PRO A 180 4.49 2.28 20.29
N VAL A 181 5.57 1.55 19.99
CA VAL A 181 6.92 2.12 19.95
C VAL A 181 7.04 3.11 18.78
N ARG A 182 7.56 4.31 19.06
CA ARG A 182 7.95 5.25 18.01
C ARG A 182 9.22 4.75 17.33
N VAL A 183 9.18 4.61 16.02
CA VAL A 183 10.35 4.23 15.22
C VAL A 183 11.14 5.49 14.85
N PRO A 184 12.49 5.48 14.93
CA PRO A 184 13.30 6.58 14.42
C PRO A 184 13.00 6.85 12.94
N LEU A 185 12.78 8.11 12.60
CA LEU A 185 12.59 8.52 11.22
C LEU A 185 13.96 8.72 10.56
N PRO A 186 14.24 8.12 9.38
CA PRO A 186 15.41 8.47 8.59
C PRO A 186 15.43 9.99 8.30
N PRO A 187 16.61 10.61 8.18
CA PRO A 187 16.69 12.04 7.91
C PRO A 187 15.99 12.40 6.59
N PRO A 188 15.28 13.54 6.52
CA PRO A 188 14.64 13.98 5.28
C PRO A 188 15.69 14.39 4.25
N LEU A 189 15.39 14.19 2.96
CA LEU A 189 16.29 14.61 1.87
C LEU A 189 16.31 16.12 1.63
N TYR A 190 15.52 16.92 2.35
CA TYR A 190 15.39 18.37 2.16
C TYR A 190 16.29 19.18 3.09
N GLY A 191 17.51 18.70 3.34
CA GLY A 191 18.45 19.25 4.33
C GLY A 191 19.26 20.47 3.88
N GLY A 192 19.08 20.96 2.65
CA GLY A 192 19.76 22.17 2.17
C GLY A 192 19.22 23.45 2.80
N PRO A 193 19.93 24.59 2.65
CA PRO A 193 19.41 25.89 3.05
C PRO A 193 18.09 26.20 2.32
N PRO A 194 17.19 26.99 2.93
CA PRO A 194 16.01 27.50 2.23
C PRO A 194 16.38 28.27 0.97
N LEU A 195 15.52 28.19 -0.05
CA LEU A 195 15.58 29.08 -1.19
C LEU A 195 15.24 30.52 -0.75
N ASP A 196 15.84 31.49 -1.44
CA ASP A 196 15.64 32.91 -1.15
C ASP A 196 14.21 33.37 -1.48
N LEU A 197 13.73 34.35 -0.72
CA LEU A 197 12.50 35.05 -1.05
C LEU A 197 12.69 35.81 -2.38
N GLY A 198 11.80 35.59 -3.34
CA GLY A 198 11.91 36.11 -4.71
C GLY A 198 12.59 35.17 -5.71
N ASP A 199 13.02 33.96 -5.29
CA ASP A 199 13.33 32.89 -6.25
C ASP A 199 12.06 32.57 -7.07
N PRO A 200 12.11 32.55 -8.42
CA PRO A 200 10.94 32.27 -9.27
C PRO A 200 10.23 30.95 -8.94
N MET A 201 10.93 29.98 -8.36
CA MET A 201 10.34 28.73 -7.87
C MET A 201 9.49 28.95 -6.62
N VAL A 202 9.95 29.80 -5.70
CA VAL A 202 9.19 30.16 -4.49
C VAL A 202 7.90 30.90 -4.87
N ASP A 203 7.98 31.81 -5.83
CA ASP A 203 6.81 32.54 -6.34
C ASP A 203 5.80 31.60 -7.03
N ALA A 204 6.29 30.68 -7.86
CA ALA A 204 5.44 29.68 -8.51
C ALA A 204 4.72 28.79 -7.49
N VAL A 205 5.41 28.38 -6.43
CA VAL A 205 4.82 27.61 -5.32
C VAL A 205 3.77 28.43 -4.57
N ALA A 206 4.04 29.71 -4.30
CA ALA A 206 3.09 30.59 -3.63
C ALA A 206 1.80 30.75 -4.44
N HIS A 207 1.91 31.00 -5.75
CA HIS A 207 0.75 31.10 -6.63
C HIS A 207 -0.01 29.79 -6.78
N PHE A 208 0.69 28.66 -6.90
CA PHE A 208 0.07 27.34 -6.88
C PHE A 208 -0.76 27.13 -5.61
N LEU A 209 -0.20 27.42 -4.43
CA LEU A 209 -0.88 27.20 -3.15
C LEU A 209 -2.04 28.16 -2.92
N ASP A 210 -1.96 29.40 -3.40
CA ASP A 210 -3.10 30.33 -3.38
C ASP A 210 -4.26 29.80 -4.24
N ALA A 211 -3.97 29.28 -5.44
CA ALA A 211 -4.98 28.68 -6.31
C ALA A 211 -5.53 27.35 -5.73
N TYR A 212 -4.66 26.54 -5.14
CA TYR A 212 -4.99 25.20 -4.62
C TYR A 212 -5.76 25.25 -3.29
N LEU A 213 -5.35 26.11 -2.35
CA LEU A 213 -5.87 26.15 -0.97
C LEU A 213 -6.84 27.28 -0.68
N VAL A 214 -6.74 28.38 -1.43
CA VAL A 214 -7.53 29.60 -1.20
C VAL A 214 -8.50 29.86 -2.36
N GLY A 215 -8.39 29.10 -3.46
CA GLY A 215 -9.17 29.32 -4.67
C GLY A 215 -8.86 30.65 -5.36
N ARG A 216 -7.70 31.25 -5.10
CA ARG A 216 -7.27 32.52 -5.70
C ARG A 216 -6.41 32.26 -6.93
N GLY A 217 -6.95 32.56 -8.10
CA GLY A 217 -6.29 32.36 -9.39
C GLY A 217 -6.66 31.04 -10.07
N GLU A 218 -6.16 30.82 -11.28
CA GLU A 218 -6.46 29.64 -12.09
C GLU A 218 -5.38 28.55 -11.87
N LEU A 219 -5.71 27.47 -11.16
CA LEU A 219 -4.76 26.40 -10.82
C LEU A 219 -4.00 25.86 -12.04
N VAL A 220 -4.69 25.70 -13.18
CA VAL A 220 -4.14 25.19 -14.46
C VAL A 220 -2.93 25.98 -14.99
N ARG A 221 -2.73 27.22 -14.51
CA ARG A 221 -1.55 28.03 -14.86
C ARG A 221 -0.28 27.56 -14.15
N TYR A 222 -0.44 27.01 -12.94
CA TYR A 222 0.66 26.70 -12.03
C TYR A 222 0.94 25.20 -11.92
N VAL A 223 0.17 24.36 -12.62
CA VAL A 223 0.35 22.90 -12.66
C VAL A 223 0.63 22.42 -14.07
N ALA A 224 1.41 21.34 -14.19
CA ALA A 224 1.53 20.59 -15.43
C ALA A 224 0.20 19.86 -15.74
N ALA A 225 -0.10 19.63 -17.01
CA ALA A 225 -1.38 19.03 -17.42
C ALA A 225 -1.52 17.59 -16.89
N GLU A 226 -0.43 16.85 -16.87
CA GLU A 226 -0.29 15.49 -16.37
C GLU A 226 -0.32 15.37 -14.84
N ALA A 227 -0.29 16.48 -14.10
CA ALA A 227 -0.26 16.47 -12.63
C ALA A 227 -1.58 15.97 -12.01
N GLY A 228 -2.71 16.09 -12.72
CA GLY A 228 -4.02 15.61 -12.25
C GLY A 228 -4.53 16.29 -10.98
N LEU A 229 -3.99 17.47 -10.62
CA LEU A 229 -4.35 18.18 -9.40
C LEU A 229 -5.60 19.05 -9.61
N ALA A 230 -6.51 19.01 -8.65
CA ALA A 230 -7.69 19.87 -8.57
C ALA A 230 -7.64 20.75 -7.32
N PRO A 231 -8.23 21.97 -7.32
CA PRO A 231 -8.30 22.80 -6.12
C PRO A 231 -9.03 22.10 -4.98
N VAL A 232 -8.69 22.44 -3.73
CA VAL A 232 -9.42 21.93 -2.56
C VAL A 232 -10.80 22.57 -2.48
N VAL A 233 -11.85 21.74 -2.43
CA VAL A 233 -13.25 22.18 -2.36
C VAL A 233 -13.97 21.47 -1.21
N PRO A 234 -14.67 22.20 -0.30
CA PRO A 234 -14.75 23.66 -0.22
C PRO A 234 -13.41 24.28 0.19
N VAL A 235 -13.18 25.55 -0.18
CA VAL A 235 -11.94 26.27 0.11
C VAL A 235 -11.73 26.38 1.64
N PRO A 236 -10.68 25.75 2.20
CA PRO A 236 -10.49 25.69 3.66
C PRO A 236 -9.85 26.95 4.26
N PHE A 237 -9.16 27.76 3.46
CA PHE A 237 -8.36 28.88 3.93
C PHE A 237 -8.68 30.17 3.17
N ILE A 238 -8.51 31.31 3.84
CA ILE A 238 -8.62 32.64 3.23
C ILE A 238 -7.25 33.23 2.88
N ARG A 239 -6.17 32.67 3.46
CA ARG A 239 -4.78 33.06 3.20
C ARG A 239 -3.84 31.87 3.27
N ALA A 240 -2.90 31.78 2.34
CA ALA A 240 -1.77 30.88 2.39
C ALA A 240 -0.49 31.69 2.12
N GLU A 241 0.54 31.52 2.95
CA GLU A 241 1.81 32.21 2.84
C GLU A 241 2.94 31.19 2.88
N VAL A 242 3.80 31.18 1.86
CA VAL A 242 4.98 30.31 1.84
C VAL A 242 6.02 30.89 2.80
N VAL A 243 6.36 30.13 3.85
CA VAL A 243 7.33 30.58 4.87
C VAL A 243 8.71 30.00 4.64
N ARG A 244 8.81 28.87 3.93
CA ARG A 244 10.08 28.21 3.63
C ARG A 244 9.92 27.28 2.43
N VAL A 245 10.91 27.26 1.55
CA VAL A 245 11.05 26.22 0.53
C VAL A 245 12.46 25.66 0.61
N THR A 246 12.61 24.34 0.74
CA THR A 246 13.91 23.67 0.69
C THR A 246 13.95 22.69 -0.47
N ALA A 247 15.05 22.67 -1.22
CA ALA A 247 15.26 21.70 -2.28
C ALA A 247 15.79 20.38 -1.70
N ALA A 248 15.40 19.26 -2.31
CA ALA A 248 15.99 17.97 -1.99
C ALA A 248 17.47 17.94 -2.41
N THR A 249 18.33 17.38 -1.57
CA THR A 249 19.70 17.02 -1.93
C THR A 249 19.63 15.78 -2.82
N SER A 250 20.18 15.87 -4.02
CA SER A 250 19.94 14.93 -5.11
C SER A 250 20.40 13.50 -4.81
N VAL A 251 19.47 12.54 -4.80
CA VAL A 251 19.64 11.21 -5.42
C VAL A 251 18.25 10.71 -5.90
N GLY A 252 18.07 10.55 -7.21
CA GLY A 252 16.98 9.72 -7.77
C GLY A 252 15.73 10.40 -8.34
N VAL A 253 15.63 11.74 -8.33
CA VAL A 253 14.55 12.44 -9.05
C VAL A 253 14.94 12.53 -10.53
N ALA A 254 14.00 12.26 -11.45
CA ALA A 254 14.22 12.42 -12.89
C ALA A 254 14.90 13.77 -13.16
N ARG A 255 15.97 13.77 -13.96
CA ARG A 255 16.92 14.88 -14.15
C ARG A 255 16.28 16.23 -14.51
N GLU A 256 15.02 16.22 -14.93
CA GLU A 256 14.24 17.36 -15.38
C GLU A 256 13.32 17.97 -14.31
N ALA A 257 13.01 17.25 -13.22
CA ALA A 257 12.12 17.73 -12.16
C ALA A 257 12.88 17.96 -10.84
N LYS A 258 12.68 19.12 -10.22
CA LYS A 258 13.29 19.47 -8.92
C LYS A 258 12.31 19.18 -7.78
N ALA A 259 12.67 18.27 -6.88
CA ALA A 259 11.88 18.01 -5.68
C ALA A 259 12.15 19.09 -4.62
N ILE A 260 11.07 19.61 -4.03
CA ILE A 260 11.11 20.61 -2.97
C ILE A 260 10.15 20.24 -1.83
N LEU A 261 10.41 20.80 -0.66
CA LEU A 261 9.48 20.81 0.48
C LEU A 261 9.12 22.26 0.79
N ALA A 262 7.85 22.60 0.57
CA ALA A 262 7.31 23.92 0.87
C ALA A 262 6.56 23.90 2.20
N GLN A 263 6.93 24.79 3.12
CA GLN A 263 6.19 25.04 4.36
C GLN A 263 5.33 26.28 4.19
N VAL A 264 4.08 26.17 4.64
CA VAL A 264 3.04 27.15 4.36
C VAL A 264 2.31 27.48 5.65
N ARG A 265 2.14 28.78 5.90
CA ARG A 265 1.25 29.30 6.93
C ARG A 265 -0.11 29.59 6.31
N ALA A 266 -1.10 28.77 6.64
CA ALA A 266 -2.46 28.93 6.17
C ALA A 266 -3.35 29.52 7.28
N VAL A 267 -4.30 30.38 6.91
CA VAL A 267 -5.25 31.02 7.83
C VAL A 267 -6.67 30.75 7.36
N ASP A 268 -7.50 30.19 8.24
CA ASP A 268 -8.92 29.95 7.95
C ASP A 268 -9.79 31.19 8.23
N ALA A 269 -11.08 31.10 7.87
CA ALA A 269 -12.02 32.20 8.06
C ALA A 269 -12.25 32.59 9.53
N GLY A 270 -11.96 31.69 10.47
CA GLY A 270 -12.01 31.95 11.91
C GLY A 270 -10.71 32.54 12.47
N GLY A 271 -9.72 32.83 11.62
CA GLY A 271 -8.42 33.35 12.01
C GLY A 271 -7.47 32.29 12.59
N ARG A 272 -7.83 30.99 12.53
CA ARG A 272 -6.94 29.93 13.01
C ARG A 272 -5.80 29.73 12.03
N VAL A 273 -4.59 29.61 12.58
CA VAL A 273 -3.36 29.45 11.82
C VAL A 273 -2.96 27.98 11.81
N GLN A 274 -2.64 27.45 10.63
CA GLN A 274 -2.12 26.10 10.44
C GLN A 274 -0.80 26.14 9.69
N LEU A 275 0.17 25.36 10.14
CA LEU A 275 1.41 25.12 9.40
C LEU A 275 1.26 23.83 8.61
N LEU A 276 1.42 23.93 7.30
CA LEU A 276 1.31 22.83 6.35
C LEU A 276 2.64 22.61 5.64
N ALA A 277 2.89 21.39 5.19
CA ALA A 277 4.07 21.04 4.41
C ALA A 277 3.66 20.29 3.14
N TYR A 278 4.21 20.69 2.00
CA TYR A 278 3.93 20.11 0.69
C TYR A 278 5.22 19.64 0.04
N ALA A 279 5.32 18.33 -0.20
CA ALA A 279 6.37 17.76 -1.04
C ALA A 279 5.95 17.90 -2.50
N LEU A 280 6.66 18.73 -3.26
CA LEU A 280 6.30 19.07 -4.64
C LEU A 280 7.44 18.69 -5.58
N ARG A 281 7.09 18.20 -6.76
CA ARG A 281 8.01 18.09 -7.90
C ARG A 281 7.75 19.24 -8.86
N MET A 282 8.77 20.06 -9.07
CA MET A 282 8.73 21.24 -9.94
C MET A 282 9.31 20.89 -11.31
N ALA A 283 8.70 21.38 -12.38
CA ALA A 283 9.23 21.32 -13.74
C ALA A 283 9.16 22.71 -14.39
N THR A 284 9.81 22.88 -15.55
CA THR A 284 9.73 24.12 -16.32
C THR A 284 8.83 23.96 -17.55
N ARG A 285 7.92 24.90 -17.77
CA ARG A 285 7.07 25.00 -18.96
C ARG A 285 7.23 26.39 -19.56
N GLY A 286 7.80 26.47 -20.76
CA GLY A 286 8.03 27.75 -21.44
C GLY A 286 8.90 28.73 -20.62
N GLY A 287 9.86 28.21 -19.85
CA GLY A 287 10.71 29.00 -18.97
C GLY A 287 10.12 29.37 -17.61
N GLN A 288 8.87 28.99 -17.33
CA GLN A 288 8.22 29.22 -16.03
C GLN A 288 8.16 27.94 -15.20
N TRP A 289 8.36 28.06 -13.89
CA TRP A 289 8.20 26.93 -12.97
C TRP A 289 6.72 26.58 -12.82
N VAL A 290 6.43 25.27 -12.87
CA VAL A 290 5.11 24.70 -12.62
C VAL A 290 5.23 23.47 -11.72
N VAL A 291 4.17 23.17 -10.99
CA VAL A 291 4.07 21.95 -10.19
C VAL A 291 3.73 20.78 -11.11
N ALA A 292 4.66 19.84 -11.26
CA ALA A 292 4.48 18.63 -12.03
C ALA A 292 3.80 17.52 -11.22
N ALA A 293 4.00 17.49 -9.90
CA ALA A 293 3.32 16.58 -9.00
C ALA A 293 3.37 17.06 -7.55
N MET A 294 2.45 16.55 -6.74
CA MET A 294 2.48 16.61 -5.28
C MET A 294 2.65 15.20 -4.75
N ASP A 295 3.75 14.96 -4.05
CA ASP A 295 4.07 13.64 -3.53
C ASP A 295 3.27 13.37 -2.25
N ALA A 296 2.84 12.13 -2.06
CA ALA A 296 2.01 11.74 -0.90
C ALA A 296 2.77 11.84 0.44
N ALA A 297 4.10 11.84 0.42
CA ALA A 297 4.95 12.00 1.58
C ALA A 297 6.29 12.64 1.20
N PRO A 298 6.96 13.34 2.14
CA PRO A 298 8.32 13.83 1.94
C PRO A 298 9.30 12.69 1.65
N LEU A 299 10.27 12.94 0.78
CA LEU A 299 11.39 12.04 0.54
C LEU A 299 12.28 11.91 1.78
N LEU A 300 12.55 10.66 2.16
CA LEU A 300 13.46 10.29 3.24
C LEU A 300 14.73 9.67 2.65
N ALA A 301 15.86 9.85 3.34
CA ALA A 301 17.04 9.08 3.04
C ALA A 301 16.72 7.59 3.18
N GLN A 302 17.19 6.75 2.26
CA GLN A 302 17.16 5.31 2.48
C GLN A 302 18.01 5.03 3.72
N GLY A 303 17.39 4.53 4.78
CA GLY A 303 18.14 4.07 5.94
C GLY A 303 18.99 2.87 5.53
N ASP A 304 20.26 2.83 5.96
CA ASP A 304 21.02 1.59 5.93
C ASP A 304 20.18 0.52 6.63
N ARG A 305 19.86 -0.56 5.90
CA ARG A 305 19.21 -1.72 6.50
C ARG A 305 20.16 -2.26 7.56
N VAL A 306 19.84 -2.01 8.82
CA VAL A 306 20.43 -2.77 9.93
C VAL A 306 20.07 -4.23 9.68
N ARG A 307 21.07 -5.02 9.27
CA ARG A 307 21.00 -6.48 9.19
C ARG A 307 21.04 -7.08 10.58
#